data_AF-A0A2W6RTS7-F1
#
_entry.id   AF-A0A2W6RTS7-F1
#
_cell.length_a   1.000
_cell.length_b   1.000
_cell.length_c   1.000
_cell.angle_alpha   90.00
_cell.angle_beta   90.00
_cell.angle_gamma   90.00
#
_symmetry.space_group_name_H-M   'P 1'
#
loop_
_entity.id
_entity.type
_entity.pdbx_description
1 polymer ?
#
loop_
_entity_poly.entity_id
_entity_poly.type
_entity_poly.pdbx_seq_one_letter_code
_entity_poly.pdbx_strand_id
1 'polypeptide(L)' 'NEWTFALNVNDILKTNVVEIEDYQSNGNYNYIHQNRYNFGMTFSIVYNFGNQKVKKVRTIEGASDDIKSRTR' A
#
# COMPACT_ATOMS: atom_id res chain seq x y z
N ASN A 1 1.77 10.26 16.70
CA ASN A 1 2.03 9.05 15.90
C ASN A 1 2.39 9.49 14.49
N GLU A 2 3.68 9.54 14.20
CA GLU A 2 4.28 10.20 13.02
C GLU A 2 4.70 9.18 11.96
N TRP A 3 4.74 7.91 12.34
CA TRP A 3 5.16 6.79 11.51
C TRP A 3 3.96 6.14 10.84
N THR A 4 4.12 5.83 9.56
CA THR A 4 3.18 5.02 8.78
C THR A 4 3.93 3.81 8.24
N PHE A 5 3.38 2.63 8.50
CA PHE A 5 3.90 1.36 8.00
C PHE A 5 2.92 0.80 6.98
N ALA A 6 3.41 0.36 5.84
CA ALA A 6 2.61 -0.25 4.79
C ALA A 6 3.31 -1.51 4.26
N LEU A 7 2.53 -2.57 4.05
CA LEU A 7 2.98 -3.80 3.42
C LEU A 7 2.09 -4.05 2.20
N ASN A 8 2.73 -4.18 1.04
CA ASN A 8 2.08 -4.50 -0.22
C ASN A 8 2.58 -5.87 -0.69
N VAL A 9 1.64 -6.75 -1.02
CA VAL A 9 1.93 -8.11 -1.49
C VAL A 9 1.17 -8.30 -2.80
N ASN A 10 1.88 -8.65 -3.87
CA ASN A 10 1.34 -8.83 -5.21
C ASN A 10 1.46 -10.29 -5.65
N ASP A 11 0.57 -10.71 -6.55
CA ASP A 11 0.56 -12.04 -7.16
C ASP A 11 0.51 -13.19 -6.12
N ILE A 12 -0.32 -13.03 -5.08
CA ILE A 12 -0.45 -14.01 -3.96
C ILE A 12 -0.87 -15.40 -4.47
N LEU A 13 -1.71 -15.44 -5.49
CA LEU A 13 -2.29 -16.68 -6.04
C LEU A 13 -1.54 -17.20 -7.28
N LYS A 14 -0.43 -16.56 -7.68
CA LYS A 14 0.34 -16.91 -8.89
C LYS A 14 -0.52 -17.02 -10.15
N THR A 15 -1.36 -16.01 -10.39
CA THR A 15 -2.34 -16.04 -11.50
C THR A 15 -1.78 -15.50 -12.81
N ASN A 16 -0.56 -14.94 -12.80
CA ASN A 16 0.05 -14.28 -13.95
C ASN A 16 0.91 -15.23 -14.82
N VAL A 17 0.48 -16.49 -14.96
CA VAL A 17 1.11 -17.49 -15.82
C VAL A 17 0.30 -17.61 -17.10
N VAL A 18 0.94 -17.34 -18.24
CA VAL A 18 0.36 -17.57 -19.57
C VAL A 18 1.02 -18.82 -20.15
N GLU A 19 0.21 -19.85 -20.37
CA GLU A 19 0.60 -21.07 -21.05
C GLU A 19 -0.24 -21.20 -22.32
N ILE A 20 0.44 -21.21 -23.46
CA ILE A 20 -0.18 -21.42 -24.77
C ILE A 20 0.41 -22.70 -25.33
N GLU A 21 -0.46 -23.67 -25.54
CA GLU A 21 -0.18 -24.91 -26.24
C GLU A 21 -1.08 -24.93 -27.48
N ASP A 22 -0.47 -24.91 -28.66
CA ASP A 22 -1.18 -24.93 -29.94
C ASP A 22 -0.64 -26.03 -30.84
N TYR A 23 -1.56 -26.90 -31.27
CA TYR A 23 -1.32 -27.97 -32.22
C TYR A 23 -1.89 -27.54 -33.57
N GLN A 24 -1.01 -27.11 -34.48
CA GLN A 24 -1.43 -26.62 -35.78
C GLN A 24 -1.57 -27.77 -36.78
N SER A 25 -2.60 -27.70 -37.62
CA SER A 25 -2.92 -28.72 -38.63
C SER A 25 -1.85 -28.91 -39.71
N ASN A 26 -0.85 -28.03 -39.75
CA ASN A 26 0.34 -28.11 -40.63
C ASN A 26 1.51 -28.91 -40.00
N GLY A 27 1.34 -29.45 -38.79
CA GLY A 27 2.36 -30.24 -38.08
C GLY A 27 3.29 -29.42 -37.19
N ASN A 28 3.10 -28.10 -37.09
CA ASN A 28 3.88 -27.26 -36.18
C ASN A 28 3.31 -27.29 -34.76
N TYR A 29 4.22 -27.35 -33.79
CA TYR A 29 3.91 -27.30 -32.36
C TYR A 29 4.47 -26.01 -31.78
N ASN A 30 3.60 -25.22 -31.14
CA ASN A 30 4.00 -24.00 -30.42
C ASN A 30 3.74 -24.18 -28.93
N TYR A 31 4.79 -24.05 -28.13
CA TYR A 31 4.72 -24.02 -26.68
C TYR A 31 5.30 -22.70 -26.17
N ILE A 32 4.46 -21.89 -25.53
CA ILE A 32 4.87 -20.63 -24.90
C ILE A 32 4.49 -20.70 -23.44
N HIS A 33 5.49 -20.72 -22.57
CA HIS A 33 5.33 -20.58 -21.13
C HIS A 33 5.93 -19.24 -20.70
N GLN A 34 5.09 -18.33 -20.24
CA GLN A 34 5.54 -17.01 -19.83
C GLN A 34 4.95 -16.62 -18.47
N ASN A 35 5.83 -16.55 -17.47
CA ASN A 35 5.51 -16.02 -16.16
C ASN A 35 5.93 -14.55 -16.10
N ARG A 36 4.94 -13.66 -16.30
CA ARG A 36 5.19 -12.23 -16.55
C ARG A 36 5.26 -11.39 -15.29
N TYR A 37 4.66 -11.85 -14.19
CA TYR A 37 4.63 -11.15 -12.91
C TYR A 37 4.70 -12.17 -11.78
N ASN A 38 5.88 -12.31 -11.20
CA ASN A 38 6.09 -13.21 -10.07
C ASN A 38 5.63 -12.56 -8.76
N PHE A 39 5.35 -13.40 -7.76
CA PHE A 39 5.17 -13.00 -6.37
C PHE A 39 6.18 -11.93 -5.94
N GLY A 40 5.67 -10.82 -5.43
CA GLY A 40 6.47 -9.68 -5.00
C GLY A 40 5.92 -9.07 -3.72
N MET A 41 6.82 -8.72 -2.80
CA MET A 41 6.48 -8.06 -1.54
C MET A 41 7.24 -6.74 -1.44
N THR A 42 6.54 -5.69 -1.01
CA THR A 42 7.12 -4.36 -0.77
C THR A 42 6.70 -3.88 0.61
N PHE A 43 7.70 -3.57 1.44
CA PHE A 43 7.48 -2.97 2.75
C PHE A 43 7.90 -1.50 2.72
N SER A 44 7.06 -0.62 3.25
CA SER A 44 7.28 0.83 3.25
C SER A 44 7.14 1.39 4.66
N ILE A 45 8.14 2.18 5.04
CA ILE A 45 8.16 2.94 6.29
C ILE A 45 8.22 4.41 5.92
N VAL A 46 7.23 5.17 6.36
CA VAL A 46 7.15 6.60 6.09
C VAL A 46 7.14 7.35 7.41
N TYR A 47 8.03 8.32 7.54
CA TYR A 47 7.98 9.30 8.63
C TYR A 47 7.36 10.60 8.12
N ASN A 48 6.27 11.02 8.75
CA ASN A 48 5.54 12.20 8.34
C ASN A 48 6.06 13.44 9.07
N PHE A 49 6.84 14.25 8.37
CA PHE A 49 7.27 15.57 8.86
C PHE A 49 6.11 16.56 8.74
N GLY A 50 5.43 16.82 9.86
CA GLY A 50 4.39 17.85 9.96
C GLY A 50 4.62 18.74 11.19
N ASN A 51 4.17 20.00 11.14
CA ASN A 51 4.41 20.99 12.21
C ASN A 51 3.60 20.68 13.49
N GLN A 52 4.07 19.68 14.24
CA GLN A 52 3.36 19.12 15.40
C GLN A 52 3.21 20.13 16.54
N LYS A 53 4.16 21.07 16.65
CA LYS A 53 4.12 22.14 17.66
C LYS A 53 2.90 23.03 17.48
N VAL A 54 2.65 23.53 16.28
CA VAL A 54 1.50 24.41 16.00
C VAL A 54 0.18 23.68 16.22
N LYS A 55 0.11 22.40 15.83
CA LYS A 55 -1.08 21.57 16.09
C LYS A 55 -1.33 21.37 17.59
N LYS A 56 -0.29 21.09 18.37
CA LYS A 56 -0.37 20.91 19.83
C LYS A 56 -0.81 22.20 20.55
N VAL A 57 -0.23 23.35 20.19
CA VAL A 57 -0.60 24.65 20.76
C VAL A 57 -2.08 24.94 20.51
N ARG A 58 -2.55 24.76 19.27
CA ARG A 58 -3.96 24.97 18.90
C ARG A 58 -4.92 24.06 19.67
N THR A 59 -4.56 22.79 19.90
CA THR A 59 -5.39 21.87 20.68
C THR A 59 -5.45 22.26 22.16
N ILE A 60 -4.36 22.77 22.72
CA ILE A 60 -4.31 23.24 24.12
C ILE A 60 -5.17 24.49 24.30
N GLU A 61 -5.10 25.45 23.38
CA GLU A 61 -5.92 26.67 23.41
C GLU A 61 -7.42 26.32 23.30
N GLY A 62 -7.81 25.49 22.34
CA GLY A 62 -9.20 25.05 22.20
C GLY A 62 -9.73 24.29 23.42
N ALA A 63 -8.91 23.42 24.03
CA ALA A 63 -9.30 22.72 25.25
C ALA A 63 -9.40 23.65 26.47
N SER A 64 -8.54 24.67 26.56
CA SER A 64 -8.59 25.69 27.61
C SER A 64 -9.86 26.53 27.52
N ASP A 65 -10.25 26.93 26.30
CA ASP A 65 -11.47 27.69 26.06
C ASP A 65 -12.73 26.86 26.34
N ASP A 66 -12.74 25.58 25.96
CA ASP A 66 -13.82 24.64 26.31
C ASP A 66 -13.97 24.48 27.83
N ILE A 67 -12.86 24.40 28.58
CA ILE A 67 -12.88 24.31 30.04
C ILE A 67 -13.40 25.60 30.68
N LYS A 68 -12.97 26.77 30.18
CA LYS A 68 -13.47 28.08 30.64
C LYS A 68 -14.96 28.26 30.38
N SER A 69 -15.48 27.76 29.27
CA SER A 69 -16.91 27.82 28.95
C SER A 69 -17.77 26.97 29.91
N ARG A 70 -17.19 25.94 30.52
CA ARG A 70 -17.87 25.00 31.44
C ARG A 70 -17.73 25.36 32.92
N THR A 71 -16.90 26.35 33.24
CA THR A 71 -16.61 26.77 34.62
C THR A 71 -17.22 28.14 34.97
N ARG A 72 -18.02 28.71 34.06
CA ARG A 72 -18.72 29.98 34.25
C ARG A 72 -20.21 29.77 34.44
#